data_AF-A0A3L7WRM3-F1
#
_entry.id   AF-A0A3L7WRM3-F1
#
_cell.length_a   1.000
_cell.length_b   1.000
_cell.length_c   1.000
_cell.angle_alpha   90.00
_cell.angle_beta   90.00
_cell.angle_gamma   90.00
#
_symmetry.space_group_name_H-M   'P 1'
#
loop_
_entity.id
_entity.type
_entity.pdbx_description
1 polymer ?
#
loop_
_entity_poly.entity_id
_entity_poly.type
_entity_poly.pdbx_seq_one_letter_code
_entity_poly.pdbx_strand_id
1 'polypeptide(L)' 'MPSLGPTELILILVIVVIFFGVGRLPEVFGGLGKGIREFRRAAKDADSVDADDESKGTPKKSKPVQAEVEETEDAA' A
#
# COMPACT_ATOMS: atom_id res chain seq x y z
N MET A 1 19.91 24.94 14.28
CA MET A 1 18.63 24.29 14.62
C MET A 1 18.86 22.79 14.50
N PRO A 2 18.59 21.96 15.53
CA PRO A 2 18.68 20.51 15.37
C PRO A 2 17.68 20.08 14.30
N SER A 3 18.19 19.58 13.18
CA SER A 3 17.39 18.97 12.13
C SER A 3 17.08 17.54 12.55
N LEU A 4 15.81 17.22 12.74
CA LEU A 4 15.37 15.83 12.92
C LEU A 4 15.61 15.10 11.60
N GLY A 5 16.74 14.38 11.54
CA GLY A 5 17.11 13.58 10.41
C GLY A 5 16.35 12.25 10.39
N PRO A 6 16.43 11.51 9.28
CA PRO A 6 15.90 10.14 9.22
C PRO A 6 16.48 9.24 10.31
N THR A 7 17.74 9.47 10.72
CA THR A 7 18.41 8.75 11.80
C THR A 7 17.74 8.98 13.16
N GLU A 8 17.48 10.24 13.54
CA GLU A 8 16.77 10.58 14.78
C GLU A 8 15.35 10.01 14.79
N LEU A 9 14.66 10.06 13.65
CA LEU A 9 13.30 9.53 13.52
C LEU A 9 13.28 8.01 13.74
N ILE A 10 14.26 7.28 13.21
CA ILE A 10 14.43 5.84 13.46
C ILE A 10 14.70 5.56 14.94
N LEU A 11 15.56 6.36 15.60
CA LEU A 11 15.85 6.18 17.03
C LEU A 11 14.58 6.34 17.89
N ILE A 12 13.77 7.36 17.60
CA ILE A 12 12.48 7.60 18.27
C ILE A 12 11.51 6.44 18.00
N LEU A 13 11.43 5.98 16.75
CA LEU A 13 10.58 4.86 16.36
C LEU A 13 10.93 3.58 17.15
N VAL A 14 12.22 3.28 17.31
CA VAL A 14 12.68 2.13 18.09
C VAL A 14 12.23 2.22 19.54
N ILE A 15 12.36 3.40 20.16
CA ILE A 15 11.91 3.64 21.54
C ILE A 15 10.40 3.39 21.66
N VAL A 16 9.60 3.96 20.75
CA VAL A 16 8.14 3.76 20.70
C VAL A 16 7.79 2.27 20.55
N VAL A 17 8.48 1.56 19.67
CA VAL A 17 8.28 0.12 19.45
C VAL A 17 8.60 -0.70 20.70
N ILE A 18 9.58 -0.30 21.51
CA ILE A 18 9.89 -0.99 22.78
C ILE A 18 8.77 -0.77 23.80
N PHE A 19 8.22 0.45 23.91
CA PHE A 19 7.14 0.76 24.84
C PHE A 19 5.80 0.14 24.45
N PHE A 20 5.43 0.22 23.17
CA PHE A 20 4.15 -0.28 22.67
C PHE A 20 4.21 -1.74 22.19
N GLY A 21 5.39 -2.24 21.86
CA GLY A 21 5.61 -3.56 21.27
C GLY A 21 5.49 -3.56 19.73
N VAL A 22 6.26 -4.41 19.07
CA VAL A 22 6.29 -4.58 17.60
C VAL A 22 4.93 -4.99 16.99
N GLY A 23 4.04 -5.61 17.77
CA GLY A 23 2.73 -6.08 17.31
C GLY A 23 1.63 -5.03 17.36
N ARG A 24 1.70 -4.06 18.29
CA ARG A 24 0.64 -3.04 18.47
C ARG A 24 0.66 -1.99 17.38
N LEU A 25 1.85 -1.64 16.91
CA LEU A 25 2.04 -0.62 15.90
C LEU A 25 1.34 -0.97 14.56
N PRO A 26 1.54 -2.15 13.94
CA PRO A 26 0.80 -2.55 12.74
C PRO A 26 -0.70 -2.78 12.97
N GLU A 27 -1.10 -3.22 14.17
CA GLU A 27 -2.51 -3.40 14.53
C GLU A 27 -3.28 -2.06 14.49
N VAL A 28 -2.72 -1.03 15.13
CA VAL A 28 -3.29 0.33 15.17
C VAL A 28 -3.23 0.99 13.79
N PHE A 29 -2.09 0.92 13.10
CA PHE A 29 -1.95 1.49 11.76
C PHE A 29 -2.81 0.78 10.71
N GLY A 30 -3.05 -0.53 10.86
CA GLY A 30 -3.94 -1.28 9.97
C GLY A 30 -5.38 -0.81 10.06
N GLY A 31 -5.89 -0.53 11.27
CA GLY A 31 -7.21 0.04 11.50
C GLY A 31 -7.32 1.47 10.97
N LEU A 32 -6.35 2.32 11.34
CA LEU A 32 -6.29 3.71 10.91
C LEU A 32 -6.17 3.84 9.39
N GLY A 33 -5.33 3.00 8.75
CA GLY A 33 -5.11 3.02 7.30
C GLY A 33 -6.35 2.65 6.50
N LYS A 34 -7.15 1.68 6.99
CA LYS A 34 -8.45 1.36 6.39
C LYS A 34 -9.41 2.53 6.49
N GLY A 35 -9.53 3.13 7.68
CA GLY A 35 -10.37 4.32 7.89
C GLY A 35 -9.98 5.51 7.01
N ILE A 36 -8.68 5.82 6.91
CA ILE A 36 -8.17 6.88 6.02
C ILE A 36 -8.47 6.57 4.55
N ARG A 37 -8.31 5.30 4.13
CA ARG A 37 -8.57 4.88 2.75
C ARG A 37 -10.04 5.00 2.38
N GLU A 38 -10.92 4.61 3.28
CA GLU A 38 -12.37 4.67 3.10
C GLU A 38 -12.85 6.13 3.16
N PHE A 39 -12.31 6.94 4.06
CA PHE A 39 -12.51 8.38 4.12
C PHE A 39 -12.09 9.07 2.83
N ARG A 40 -10.88 8.77 2.31
CA ARG A 40 -10.41 9.32 1.03
C ARG A 40 -11.30 8.91 -0.14
N ARG A 41 -11.87 7.71 -0.11
CA ARG A 41 -12.75 7.22 -1.17
C ARG A 41 -14.08 7.96 -1.13
N ALA A 42 -14.71 8.05 0.03
CA ALA A 42 -15.95 8.82 0.22
C ALA A 42 -15.76 10.32 -0.07
N ALA A 43 -14.61 10.90 0.32
CA ALA A 43 -14.28 12.28 0.01
C ALA A 43 -14.09 12.52 -1.50
N LYS A 44 -13.43 11.59 -2.20
CA LYS A 44 -13.34 11.62 -3.67
C LYS A 44 -14.71 11.48 -4.32
N ASP A 45 -15.54 10.54 -3.86
CA ASP A 45 -16.88 10.34 -4.41
C ASP A 45 -17.79 11.57 -4.17
N ALA A 46 -17.57 12.32 -3.08
CA ALA A 46 -18.25 13.58 -2.80
C ALA A 46 -17.76 14.73 -3.69
N ASP A 47 -16.45 14.81 -3.99
CA ASP A 47 -15.89 15.77 -4.93
C ASP A 47 -16.16 15.40 -6.41
N SER A 48 -16.37 14.12 -6.70
CA SER A 48 -16.62 13.58 -8.06
C SER A 48 -18.06 13.77 -8.56
N VAL A 49 -18.96 14.38 -7.78
CA VAL A 49 -20.25 14.86 -8.31
C VAL A 49 -20.03 15.95 -9.38
N ASP A 50 -18.84 16.54 -9.45
CA ASP A 50 -18.45 17.54 -10.45
C ASP A 50 -17.36 17.10 -11.46
N ALA A 51 -16.90 15.84 -11.45
CA ALA A 51 -15.92 15.38 -12.44
C ALA A 51 -15.96 13.86 -12.68
N ASP A 52 -16.45 13.48 -13.86
CA ASP A 52 -16.26 12.16 -14.46
C ASP A 52 -14.76 11.81 -14.60
N ASP A 53 -14.46 10.53 -14.35
CA ASP A 53 -13.22 9.79 -14.66
C ASP A 53 -11.96 10.05 -13.80
N GLU A 54 -11.49 9.02 -13.07
CA GLU A 54 -10.19 8.36 -13.30
C GLU A 54 -9.81 7.39 -12.14
N SER A 55 -9.89 6.09 -12.43
CA SER A 55 -8.90 5.03 -12.14
C SER A 55 -8.31 4.77 -10.72
N LYS A 56 -8.37 3.46 -10.39
CA LYS A 56 -7.40 2.63 -9.63
C LYS A 56 -7.43 2.61 -8.11
N GLY A 57 -7.82 1.43 -7.61
CA GLY A 57 -7.57 1.03 -6.23
C GLY A 57 -7.70 -0.47 -5.95
N THR A 58 -7.54 -1.38 -6.91
CA THR A 58 -7.38 -2.81 -6.61
C THR A 58 -5.98 -3.26 -7.06
N PRO A 59 -5.12 -3.76 -6.14
CA PRO A 59 -3.98 -4.52 -6.58
C PRO A 59 -4.53 -5.81 -7.19
N LYS A 60 -4.41 -5.94 -8.52
CA LYS A 60 -4.46 -7.22 -9.21
C LYS A 60 -3.47 -8.15 -8.51
N LYS A 61 -3.97 -9.04 -7.64
CA LYS A 61 -3.27 -10.27 -7.29
C LYS A 61 -3.11 -11.07 -8.59
N SER A 62 -1.88 -11.03 -9.10
CA SER A 62 -1.15 -12.21 -9.58
C SER A 62 -1.94 -13.22 -10.44
N LYS A 63 -1.90 -13.03 -11.75
CA LYS A 63 -1.78 -14.14 -12.71
C LYS A 63 -0.68 -13.78 -13.70
N PRO A 64 0.49 -14.44 -13.68
CA PRO A 64 1.15 -14.77 -14.92
C PRO A 64 0.44 -16.01 -15.47
N VAL A 65 -0.20 -15.81 -16.60
CA VAL A 65 -0.66 -16.85 -17.52
C VAL A 65 0.60 -17.52 -18.09
N GLN A 66 0.60 -18.85 -18.10
CA GLN A 66 1.27 -19.76 -19.05
C GLN A 66 2.72 -19.42 -19.45
N ALA A 67 3.65 -20.24 -18.93
CA ALA A 67 4.80 -20.68 -19.70
C ALA A 67 4.42 -22.05 -20.30
N GLU A 68 3.69 -22.01 -21.41
CA GLU A 68 3.60 -23.12 -22.35
C GLU A 68 4.84 -22.99 -23.25
N VAL A 69 5.63 -24.07 -23.28
CA VAL A 69 6.86 -24.20 -24.05
C VAL A 69 6.55 -24.11 -25.54
N GLU A 70 7.17 -23.12 -26.16
CA GLU A 70 7.40 -22.97 -27.60
C GLU A 70 8.39 -24.06 -28.04
N GLU A 71 8.06 -24.86 -29.06
CA GLU A 71 8.96 -25.07 -30.21
C GLU A 71 8.19 -25.68 -31.39
N THR A 72 8.41 -25.06 -32.55
CA THR A 72 7.92 -25.35 -33.89
C THR A 72 8.72 -26.47 -34.58
N GLU A 73 8.34 -26.75 -35.85
CA GLU A 73 9.04 -27.56 -36.89
C GLU A 73 8.67 -29.06 -36.86
N ASP A 74 7.93 -29.62 -37.82
CA ASP A 74 8.11 -29.66 -39.29
C ASP A 74 9.54 -30.05 -39.70
N ALA A 75 9.83 -31.36 -39.70
CA ALA A 75 10.67 -32.07 -40.69
C ALA A 75 11.02 -33.50 -40.20
N ALA A 76 10.37 -34.52 -40.78
CA ALA A 76 10.93 -35.85 -41.10
C ALA A 76 9.89 -36.74 -41.79
#